data_AF-A0A838IIW5-F1
#
_entry.id   AF-A0A838IIW5-F1
#
_cell.length_a   1.000
_cell.length_b   1.000
_cell.length_c   1.000
_cell.angle_alpha   90.00
_cell.angle_beta   90.00
_cell.angle_gamma   90.00
#
_symmetry.space_group_name_H-M   'P 1'
#
loop_
_entity.id
_entity.type
_entity.pdbx_description
1 polymer ?
#
loop_
_entity_poly.entity_id
_entity_poly.type
_entity_poly.pdbx_seq_one_letter_code
_entity_poly.pdbx_strand_id
1 'polypeptide(L)'
;MQSLIKLLDKWLSRLSYPILIVAALLLGLAPFTPEPHLVETTQMLFEGRLTEPIYIFDFVMHSFPIMLLVVKIARDPRHRKPAPQ
;
A
#
# COMPACT_ATOMS: atom_id res chain seq x y z
N MET A 1 2.35 19.74 12.71
CA MET A 1 1.55 18.54 12.35
C MET A 1 0.59 18.79 11.17
N GLN A 2 -0.36 19.74 11.25
CA GLN A 2 -1.37 19.95 10.20
C GLN A 2 -0.81 20.27 8.80
N SER A 3 0.30 21.01 8.72
CA SER A 3 0.95 21.34 7.45
C SER A 3 1.47 20.11 6.70
N LEU A 4 1.96 19.10 7.43
CA LEU A 4 2.47 17.85 6.83
C LEU A 4 1.34 17.02 6.22
N ILE A 5 0.18 16.97 6.88
CA ILE A 5 -1.01 16.25 6.38
C ILE A 5 -1.49 16.90 5.07
N LYS A 6 -1.57 18.23 5.03
CA LYS A 6 -1.95 18.96 3.80
C LYS A 6 -0.95 18.73 2.66
N LEU A 7 0.35 18.68 2.96
CA LEU A 7 1.38 18.36 1.97
C LEU A 7 1.22 16.93 1.43
N LEU A 8 0.97 15.97 2.31
CA LEU A 8 0.72 14.58 1.95
C LEU A 8 -0.52 14.45 1.06
N ASP A 9 -1.63 15.09 1.40
CA ASP A 9 -2.86 15.03 0.58
C ASP A 9 -2.65 15.68 -0.79
N LYS A 10 -1.94 16.81 -0.85
CA LYS A 10 -1.56 17.46 -2.12
C LYS A 10 -0.65 16.59 -2.96
N TRP A 11 0.29 15.86 -2.36
CA TRP A 11 1.16 14.93 -3.09
C TRP A 11 0.37 13.71 -3.58
N LEU A 12 -0.43 13.10 -2.71
CA LEU A 12 -1.19 11.89 -2.99
C LEU A 12 -2.28 12.12 -4.06
N SER A 13 -2.87 13.32 -4.12
CA SER A 13 -3.82 13.71 -5.16
C SER A 13 -3.20 13.74 -6.57
N ARG A 14 -1.88 13.94 -6.70
CA ARG A 14 -1.17 13.94 -8.00
C ARG A 14 -0.92 12.54 -8.55
N LEU A 15 -0.98 11.50 -7.71
CA LEU A 15 -0.81 10.12 -8.15
C LEU A 15 -2.07 9.64 -8.88
N SER A 16 -1.92 9.04 -10.05
CA SER A 16 -3.04 8.49 -10.82
C SER A 16 -3.54 7.16 -10.22
N TYR A 17 -4.86 6.99 -10.09
CA TYR A 17 -5.46 5.74 -9.60
C TYR A 17 -5.09 4.53 -10.47
N PRO A 18 -5.24 4.57 -11.81
CA PRO A 18 -4.79 3.47 -12.67
C PRO A 18 -3.34 3.04 -12.41
N ILE A 19 -2.42 3.99 -12.22
CA ILE A 19 -1.01 3.68 -11.95
C ILE A 19 -0.87 2.97 -10.60
N LEU A 20 -1.51 3.48 -9.55
CA LEU A 20 -1.46 2.86 -8.22
C LEU A 20 -2.12 1.47 -8.20
N ILE A 21 -3.23 1.29 -8.92
CA ILE A 21 -3.91 0.00 -9.03
C ILE A 21 -3.02 -1.01 -9.75
N VAL A 22 -2.46 -0.65 -10.91
CA VAL A 22 -1.54 -1.52 -11.65
C VAL A 22 -0.30 -1.84 -10.82
N ALA A 23 0.30 -0.86 -10.15
CA ALA A 23 1.44 -1.08 -9.28
C ALA A 23 1.11 -2.00 -8.09
N ALA A 24 -0.05 -1.80 -7.44
CA ALA A 24 -0.49 -2.63 -6.34
C ALA A 24 -0.78 -4.08 -6.78
N LEU A 25 -1.36 -4.27 -7.96
CA LEU A 25 -1.62 -5.60 -8.51
C LEU A 25 -0.33 -6.29 -8.97
N LEU A 26 0.57 -5.58 -9.66
CA LEU A 26 1.79 -6.19 -10.19
C LEU A 26 2.82 -6.43 -9.09
N LEU A 27 3.15 -5.41 -8.31
CA LEU A 27 4.19 -5.53 -7.29
C LEU A 27 3.64 -6.17 -6.01
N GLY A 28 2.41 -5.89 -5.60
CA GLY A 28 1.84 -6.49 -4.39
C GLY A 28 1.53 -7.97 -4.51
N LEU A 29 1.31 -8.48 -5.72
CA LEU A 29 1.04 -9.90 -6.00
C LEU A 29 2.25 -10.62 -6.62
N ALA A 30 3.40 -9.97 -6.74
CA ALA A 30 4.61 -10.60 -7.27
C ALA A 30 5.29 -11.50 -6.21
N PRO A 31 5.94 -12.60 -6.65
CA PRO A 31 5.69 -13.29 -7.92
C PRO A 31 4.28 -13.89 -7.94
N PHE A 32 3.68 -14.00 -9.12
CA PHE A 32 2.35 -14.63 -9.24
C PHE A 32 2.40 -16.16 -9.08
N THR A 33 3.57 -16.76 -9.29
CA THR A 33 3.87 -18.19 -9.07
C THR A 33 5.37 -18.33 -8.78
N PRO A 34 5.83 -18.99 -7.70
CA PRO A 34 5.06 -19.57 -6.57
C PRO A 34 4.32 -18.48 -5.76
N GLU A 35 3.92 -18.73 -4.52
CA GLU A 35 3.14 -17.76 -3.73
C GLU A 35 3.77 -16.35 -3.69
N PRO A 36 2.95 -15.27 -3.65
CA PRO A 36 3.49 -13.91 -3.60
C PRO A 36 4.36 -13.69 -2.36
N HIS A 37 5.45 -12.95 -2.53
CA HIS A 37 6.38 -12.69 -1.43
C HIS A 37 5.72 -11.99 -0.23
N LEU A 38 4.70 -11.17 -0.51
CA LEU A 38 3.95 -10.51 0.55
C LEU A 38 3.22 -11.50 1.47
N VAL A 39 2.77 -12.65 0.96
CA VAL A 39 2.11 -13.68 1.77
C VAL A 39 3.11 -14.36 2.69
N GLU A 40 4.21 -14.85 2.12
CA GLU A 40 5.31 -15.50 2.85
C GLU A 40 5.86 -14.58 3.96
N THR A 41 6.21 -13.34 3.62
CA THR A 41 6.76 -12.36 4.57
C THR A 41 5.75 -11.92 5.63
N THR A 42 4.45 -11.86 5.31
CA THR A 42 3.39 -11.60 6.30
C THR A 42 3.28 -12.75 7.31
N GLN A 43 3.39 -14.00 6.87
CA GLN A 43 3.41 -15.15 7.78
C GLN A 43 4.63 -15.11 8.69
N MET A 44 5.82 -14.88 8.12
CA MET A 44 7.05 -14.71 8.90
C MET A 44 6.93 -13.57 9.94
N LEU A 45 6.24 -12.48 9.60
CA LEU A 45 5.98 -11.38 10.53
C LEU A 45 5.13 -11.82 11.73
N PHE A 46 4.04 -12.55 11.49
CA PHE A 46 3.16 -13.04 12.56
C PHE A 46 3.81 -14.12 13.43
N GLU A 47 4.73 -14.90 12.87
CA GLU A 47 5.49 -15.91 13.60
C GLU A 47 6.71 -15.34 14.35
N GLY A 48 7.01 -14.05 14.17
CA GLY A 48 8.17 -13.40 14.78
C GLY A 48 9.51 -13.82 14.16
N ARG A 49 9.50 -14.31 12.91
CA ARG A 49 10.68 -14.81 12.18
C ARG A 49 11.19 -13.84 11.10
N LEU A 50 10.55 -12.69 10.92
CA LEU A 50 10.98 -11.66 9.96
C LEU A 50 12.18 -10.86 10.51
N THR A 51 13.36 -11.49 10.56
CA THR A 51 14.58 -10.89 11.14
C THR A 51 15.59 -10.43 10.11
N GLU A 52 15.62 -11.08 8.93
CA GLU A 52 16.61 -10.73 7.93
C GLU A 52 16.24 -9.42 7.22
N PRO A 53 17.19 -8.47 7.08
CA PRO A 53 16.92 -7.18 6.44
C PRO A 53 16.35 -7.29 5.03
N ILE A 54 16.74 -8.32 4.29
CA ILE A 54 16.25 -8.55 2.92
C ILE A 54 14.75 -8.86 2.89
N TYR A 55 14.24 -9.66 3.83
CA TYR A 55 12.82 -9.97 3.91
C TYR A 55 12.00 -8.79 4.44
N ILE A 56 12.58 -7.97 5.33
CA ILE A 56 11.95 -6.73 5.79
C ILE A 56 11.83 -5.75 4.62
N PHE A 57 12.92 -5.56 3.86
CA PHE A 57 12.91 -4.73 2.67
C PHE A 57 11.88 -5.23 1.66
N ASP A 58 11.88 -6.54 1.39
CA ASP A 58 10.94 -7.18 0.48
C ASP A 58 9.48 -6.92 0.89
N PHE A 59 9.13 -7.15 2.15
CA PHE A 59 7.80 -6.87 2.70
C PHE A 59 7.39 -5.41 2.52
N VAL A 60 8.28 -4.47 2.86
CA VAL A 60 8.03 -3.02 2.70
C VAL A 60 7.83 -2.66 1.24
N MET A 61 8.65 -3.18 0.33
CA MET A 61 8.56 -2.89 -1.10
C MET A 61 7.26 -3.40 -1.72
N HIS A 62 6.84 -4.63 -1.39
CA HIS A 62 5.62 -5.24 -1.92
C HIS A 62 4.36 -4.62 -1.30
N SER A 63 4.40 -4.25 -0.02
CA SER A 63 3.27 -3.60 0.66
C SER A 63 3.12 -2.11 0.32
N PHE A 64 4.18 -1.41 -0.07
CA PHE A 64 4.18 0.02 -0.33
C PHE A 64 3.10 0.50 -1.32
N PRO A 65 2.96 -0.07 -2.54
CA PRO A 65 1.94 0.39 -3.48
C PRO A 65 0.51 0.12 -2.97
N ILE A 66 0.29 -1.00 -2.26
CA ILE A 66 -1.00 -1.32 -1.64
C ILE A 66 -1.32 -0.27 -0.56
N MET A 67 -0.37 0.02 0.32
CA MET A 67 -0.54 1.01 1.38
C MET A 67 -0.82 2.40 0.82
N LEU A 68 -0.11 2.82 -0.22
CA LEU A 68 -0.37 4.10 -0.90
C LEU A 68 -1.78 4.16 -1.50
N LEU A 69 -2.23 3.08 -2.14
CA LEU A 69 -3.58 3.01 -2.72
C LEU A 69 -4.65 3.10 -1.62
N VAL A 70 -4.49 2.37 -0.51
CA VAL A 70 -5.41 2.40 0.64
C VAL A 70 -5.46 3.81 1.25
N VAL A 71 -4.31 4.43 1.51
CA VAL A 71 -4.25 5.79 2.07
C VAL A 71 -4.90 6.79 1.11
N LYS A 72 -4.72 6.65 -0.21
CA LYS A 72 -5.34 7.52 -1.20
C LYS A 72 -6.86 7.39 -1.16
N ILE A 73 -7.40 6.18 -1.15
CA ILE A 73 -8.84 5.93 -1.08
C ILE A 73 -9.43 6.50 0.21
N ALA A 74 -8.79 6.26 1.37
CA ALA A 74 -9.28 6.73 2.67
C ALA A 74 -9.33 8.27 2.79
N ARG A 75 -8.48 8.96 2.04
CA ARG A 75 -8.36 10.42 2.06
C ARG A 75 -9.00 11.13 0.88
N ASP A 76 -9.41 10.44 -0.17
CA ASP A 76 -10.06 11.06 -1.31
C ASP A 76 -11.51 11.43 -0.96
N PRO A 77 -11.84 12.73 -0.86
CA PRO A 77 -13.19 13.16 -0.50
C PRO A 77 -14.23 12.71 -1.54
N ARG A 78 -13.82 12.51 -2.80
CA ARG A 78 -14.72 12.09 -3.89
C ARG A 78 -15.22 10.66 -3.73
N HIS A 79 -14.52 9.84 -2.94
CA HIS A 79 -14.92 8.46 -2.63
C HIS A 79 -15.78 8.36 -1.38
N ARG A 80 -15.93 9.45 -0.60
CA ARG A 80 -16.90 9.51 0.49
C ARG A 80 -18.27 9.74 -0.11
N LYS A 81 -19.10 8.70 -0.19
CA LYS A 81 -20.52 8.87 -0.51
C LYS A 81 -21.11 9.85 0.51
N PRO A 82 -21.86 10.89 0.09
CA PRO A 82 -22.59 11.72 1.05
C PRO A 82 -23.54 10.83 1.86
N ALA A 83 -23.61 11.07 3.18
CA ALA A 83 -24.54 10.35 4.05
C ALA A 83 -25.98 10.52 3.53
N PRO A 84 -26.85 9.50 3.63
CA PRO A 84 -28.28 9.68 3.39
C PRO A 84 -28.79 10.78 4.33
N GLN A 85 -29.46 11.79 3.78
CA GLN A 85 -30.17 12.81 4.55
C GLN A 85 -31.46 12.23 5.13
#